data_AF-A0A7V0MKY3-F1
#
_entry.id   AF-A0A7V0MKY3-F1
#
_cell.length_a   1.000
_cell.length_b   1.000
_cell.length_c   1.000
_cell.angle_alpha   90.00
_cell.angle_beta   90.00
_cell.angle_gamma   90.00
#
_symmetry.space_group_name_H-M   'P 1'
#
loop_
_entity.id
_entity.type
_entity.pdbx_description
1 polymer ?
#
loop_
_entity_poly.entity_id
_entity_poly.type
_entity_poly.pdbx_seq_one_letter_code
_entity_poly.pdbx_strand_id
1 'polypeptide(L)'
;MNTLYIVPPVFFVISTIFSMLGMGGGQLYIPILFWLGMDFKTEAIPLGLFLDMVNSGSSAFTYAREKMINWRVGIPFGITMLVFAPLGTWLNIKLPT
;
A
#
# COMPACT_ATOMS: atom_id res chain seq x y z
N MET A 1 -0.65 -8.23 -28.60
CA MET A 1 0.47 -7.40 -28.10
C MET A 1 0.42 -7.46 -26.59
N ASN A 2 1.51 -7.92 -25.97
CA ASN A 2 1.53 -8.48 -24.62
C ASN A 2 0.99 -7.49 -23.58
N THR A 3 -0.05 -7.85 -22.82
CA THR A 3 -0.64 -7.04 -21.73
C THR A 3 0.44 -6.51 -20.79
N LEU A 4 1.52 -7.27 -20.63
CA LEU A 4 2.79 -6.94 -19.97
C LEU A 4 3.41 -5.57 -20.30
N TYR A 5 3.17 -4.99 -21.48
CA TYR A 5 3.72 -3.67 -21.82
C TYR A 5 2.84 -2.50 -21.35
N ILE A 6 1.55 -2.75 -21.09
CA ILE A 6 0.59 -1.73 -20.63
C ILE A 6 0.61 -1.61 -19.10
N VAL A 7 0.95 -2.69 -18.39
CA VAL A 7 0.96 -2.73 -16.92
C VAL A 7 1.94 -1.71 -16.32
N PRO A 8 3.21 -1.63 -16.73
CA PRO A 8 4.18 -0.73 -16.10
C PRO A 8 3.78 0.75 -16.16
N PRO A 9 3.35 1.33 -17.31
CA PRO A 9 2.96 2.73 -17.34
C PRO A 9 1.69 3.03 -16.55
N VAL A 10 0.72 2.11 -16.52
CA VAL A 10 -0.50 2.28 -15.70
C VAL A 10 -0.16 2.29 -14.22
N PHE A 11 0.66 1.34 -13.77
CA PHE A 11 1.15 1.31 -12.41
C PHE A 11 1.95 2.57 -12.08
N PHE A 12 2.85 3.00 -12.95
CA PHE A 12 3.65 4.21 -12.74
C PHE A 12 2.79 5.47 -12.52
N VAL A 13 1.74 5.66 -13.33
CA VAL A 13 0.81 6.79 -13.18
C VAL A 13 0.06 6.71 -11.85
N ILE A 14 -0.47 5.54 -11.51
CA ILE A 14 -1.21 5.31 -10.27
C ILE A 14 -0.30 5.51 -9.05
N SER A 15 0.88 4.89 -9.06
CA SER A 15 1.90 5.03 -8.01
C SER A 15 2.27 6.49 -7.79
N THR A 16 2.49 7.24 -8.87
CA THR A 16 2.84 8.66 -8.79
C THR A 16 1.73 9.47 -8.11
N ILE A 17 0.47 9.29 -8.55
CA ILE A 17 -0.67 10.00 -7.95
C ILE A 17 -0.85 9.62 -6.47
N PHE A 18 -0.81 8.34 -6.14
CA PHE A 18 -1.01 7.88 -4.76
C PHE A 18 0.16 8.23 -3.84
N SER A 19 1.39 8.28 -4.37
CA SER A 19 2.57 8.78 -3.66
C SER A 19 2.42 10.27 -3.33
N MET A 20 1.91 11.09 -4.26
CA MET A 20 1.62 12.51 -4.02
C MET A 20 0.47 12.74 -3.02
N LEU A 21 -0.48 11.81 -2.94
CA LEU A 21 -1.58 11.84 -1.96
C LEU A 21 -1.15 11.33 -0.58
N GLY A 22 -0.02 10.63 -0.47
CA GLY A 22 0.47 10.05 0.79
C GLY A 22 -0.35 8.87 1.33
N MET A 23 -1.22 8.26 0.51
CA MET A 23 -2.15 7.20 0.95
C MET A 23 -1.63 5.76 0.77
N GLY A 24 -0.54 5.56 0.02
CA GLY A 24 -0.10 4.21 -0.38
C GLY A 24 -0.96 3.66 -1.52
N GLY A 25 -0.33 3.11 -2.57
CA GLY A 25 -1.03 2.67 -3.78
C GLY A 25 -1.65 1.26 -3.70
N GLY A 26 -1.45 0.55 -2.58
CA GLY A 26 -1.82 -0.86 -2.40
C GLY A 26 -3.28 -1.18 -2.68
N GLN A 27 -4.18 -0.25 -2.39
CA GLN A 27 -5.63 -0.40 -2.63
C GLN A 27 -5.97 -0.58 -4.12
N LEU A 28 -5.18 0.00 -5.02
CA LEU A 28 -5.36 -0.15 -6.46
C LEU A 28 -4.47 -1.23 -7.06
N TYR A 29 -3.28 -1.49 -6.51
CA TYR A 29 -2.38 -2.51 -7.06
C TYR A 29 -3.03 -3.90 -7.07
N ILE A 30 -3.60 -4.35 -5.94
CA ILE A 30 -4.17 -5.70 -5.82
C ILE A 30 -5.28 -5.97 -6.87
N PRO A 31 -6.33 -5.14 -7.02
CA PRO A 31 -7.37 -5.40 -8.01
C PRO A 31 -6.87 -5.33 -9.45
N ILE A 32 -5.92 -4.45 -9.76
CA ILE A 32 -5.33 -4.36 -11.11
C ILE A 32 -4.52 -5.62 -11.41
N LEU A 33 -3.69 -6.08 -10.47
CA LEU A 33 -2.92 -7.33 -10.60
C LEU A 33 -3.86 -8.54 -10.79
N PHE A 34 -4.99 -8.58 -10.07
CA PHE A 34 -6.00 -9.62 -10.25
C PHE A 34 -6.70 -9.56 -11.62
N TRP A 35 -7.09 -8.36 -12.09
CA TRP A 35 -7.68 -8.19 -13.43
C TRP A 35 -6.72 -8.55 -14.57
N LEU A 36 -5.42 -8.57 -14.31
CA LEU A 36 -4.39 -9.02 -15.25
C LEU A 36 -4.25 -10.54 -15.32
N GLY A 37 -5.03 -11.28 -14.54
CA GLY A 37 -5.07 -12.74 -14.55
C GLY A 37 -4.12 -13.43 -13.59
N MET A 38 -3.49 -12.67 -12.66
CA MET A 38 -2.72 -13.27 -11.57
C MET A 38 -3.65 -13.81 -10.49
N ASP A 39 -3.21 -14.89 -9.84
CA ASP A 39 -3.98 -15.47 -8.74
C ASP A 39 -4.05 -14.49 -7.57
N PHE A 40 -5.27 -14.30 -7.05
CA PHE A 40 -5.54 -13.31 -6.02
C PHE A 40 -4.70 -13.55 -4.75
N LYS A 41 -4.60 -14.81 -4.32
CA LYS A 41 -4.00 -15.16 -3.03
C LYS A 41 -2.50 -15.38 -3.14
N THR A 42 -2.01 -16.01 -4.21
CA THR A 42 -0.60 -16.36 -4.33
C THR A 42 0.25 -15.28 -4.99
N GLU A 43 -0.33 -14.43 -5.84
CA GLU A 43 0.45 -13.49 -6.66
C GLU A 43 0.03 -12.03 -6.42
N ALA A 44 -1.26 -11.71 -6.57
CA ALA A 44 -1.73 -10.33 -6.54
C ALA A 44 -1.59 -9.66 -5.16
N ILE A 45 -1.93 -10.36 -4.07
CA ILE A 45 -1.79 -9.83 -2.71
C ILE A 45 -0.31 -9.60 -2.35
N PRO A 46 0.61 -10.60 -2.46
CA PRO A 46 2.01 -10.39 -2.10
C PRO A 46 2.68 -9.29 -2.91
N LEU A 47 2.45 -9.26 -4.23
CA LEU A 47 3.01 -8.23 -5.10
C LEU A 47 2.41 -6.85 -4.83
N GLY A 48 1.10 -6.76 -4.57
CA GLY A 48 0.44 -5.51 -4.23
C GLY A 48 0.95 -4.91 -2.92
N LEU A 49 1.16 -5.74 -1.89
CA LEU A 49 1.72 -5.32 -0.61
C LEU A 49 3.19 -4.89 -0.73
N PHE A 50 3.99 -5.60 -1.53
CA PHE A 50 5.35 -5.18 -1.85
C PHE A 50 5.38 -3.85 -2.61
N LEU A 51 4.51 -3.74 -3.62
CA LEU A 51 4.03 -2.53 -4.29
C LEU A 51 3.94 -1.33 -3.35
N ASP A 52 3.06 -1.52 -2.38
CA ASP A 52 2.66 -0.51 -1.43
C ASP A 52 3.78 -0.15 -0.46
N MET A 53 4.55 -1.13 0.02
CA MET A 53 5.70 -0.90 0.88
C MET A 53 6.74 0.01 0.22
N VAL A 54 7.06 -0.23 -1.05
CA VAL A 54 8.03 0.59 -1.81
C VAL A 54 7.49 2.01 -2.03
N ASN A 55 6.21 2.13 -2.38
CA ASN A 55 5.58 3.43 -2.65
C ASN A 55 5.43 4.28 -1.37
N SER A 56 4.93 3.68 -0.30
CA SER A 56 4.75 4.31 1.00
C SER A 56 6.11 4.64 1.65
N GLY A 57 7.13 3.80 1.47
CA GLY A 57 8.50 4.12 1.89
C GLY A 57 9.09 5.31 1.13
N SER A 58 8.88 5.37 -0.19
CA SER A 58 9.36 6.47 -1.04
C SER A 58 8.70 7.80 -0.70
N SER A 59 7.38 7.80 -0.49
CA SER A 59 6.63 8.98 -0.06
C SER A 59 7.02 9.40 1.36
N ALA A 60 7.09 8.46 2.31
CA ALA A 60 7.55 8.76 3.68
C ALA A 60 8.95 9.38 3.70
N PHE A 61 9.90 8.86 2.91
CA PHE A 61 11.23 9.44 2.79
C PHE A 61 11.20 10.87 2.21
N THR A 62 10.38 11.09 1.17
CA THR A 62 10.22 12.41 0.54
C THR A 62 9.62 13.42 1.52
N TYR A 63 8.51 13.07 2.19
CA TYR A 63 7.88 13.92 3.20
C TYR A 63 8.77 14.15 4.43
N ALA A 64 9.57 13.16 4.82
CA ALA A 64 10.56 13.29 5.89
C ALA A 64 11.62 14.33 5.55
N ARG A 65 12.14 14.30 4.31
CA ARG A 65 13.16 15.23 3.83
C ARG A 65 12.65 16.67 3.79
N GLU A 66 11.40 16.86 3.38
CA GLU A 66 10.74 18.17 3.34
C GLU A 66 10.29 18.66 4.73
N LYS A 67 10.63 17.95 5.82
CA LYS A 67 10.26 18.27 7.21
C LYS A 67 8.75 18.41 7.44
N MET A 68 7.93 17.81 6.56
CA MET A 68 6.48 17.82 6.66
C MET A 68 5.95 16.77 7.64
N ILE A 69 6.81 15.91 8.18
CA ILE A 69 6.44 14.90 9.16
C ILE A 69 6.57 15.44 10.58
N ASN A 70 5.46 15.50 11.31
CA ASN A 70 5.47 15.73 12.74
C ASN A 70 5.85 14.43 13.47
N TRP A 71 7.14 14.24 13.71
CA TRP A 71 7.68 13.04 14.38
C TRP A 71 7.11 12.78 15.78
N ARG A 72 6.68 13.83 16.50
CA ARG A 72 6.06 13.68 17.83
C ARG A 72 4.70 13.01 17.76
N VAL A 73 3.98 13.17 16.66
CA VAL A 73 2.67 12.53 16.43
C VAL A 73 2.84 11.25 15.61
N GLY A 74 3.67 11.28 14.57
CA GLY A 74 3.86 10.16 13.64
C GLY A 74 4.41 8.90 14.30
N ILE A 75 5.38 9.01 15.20
CA ILE A 75 5.98 7.83 15.86
C ILE A 75 4.98 7.15 16.81
N PRO A 76 4.35 7.85 17.78
CA PRO A 76 3.33 7.23 18.62
C PRO A 76 2.17 6.65 17.82
N PHE A 77 1.76 7.33 16.74
CA PHE A 77 0.68 6.86 15.88
C PHE A 77 1.06 5.57 15.15
N GLY A 78 2.25 5.50 14.56
CA GLY A 78 2.77 4.30 13.90
C GLY A 78 2.93 3.11 14.84
N ILE A 79 3.43 3.33 16.06
CA ILE A 79 3.53 2.29 17.10
C ILE A 79 2.14 1.79 17.49
N THR A 80 1.18 2.70 17.71
CA THR A 80 -0.19 2.34 18.05
C THR A 80 -0.83 1.52 16.93
N MET A 81 -0.67 1.92 15.67
CA MET A 81 -1.13 1.15 14.51
C MET A 81 -0.55 -0.26 14.48
N LEU A 82 0.75 -0.42 14.72
CA LEU A 82 1.41 -1.71 14.71
C LEU A 82 0.90 -2.66 15.80
N VAL A 83 0.69 -2.13 17.02
CA VAL A 83 0.22 -2.91 18.18
C VAL A 83 -1.27 -3.23 18.09
N PHE A 84 -2.09 -2.31 17.58
CA PHE A 84 -3.54 -2.52 17.49
C PHE A 84 -3.98 -3.26 16.21
N ALA A 85 -3.16 -3.33 15.16
CA ALA A 85 -3.51 -4.08 13.96
C ALA A 85 -3.84 -5.58 14.22
N PRO A 86 -3.05 -6.34 15.02
CA PRO A 86 -3.40 -7.71 15.42
C PRO A 86 -4.69 -7.80 16.24
N LEU A 87 -4.95 -6.83 17.12
CA LEU A 87 -6.20 -6.77 17.89
C LEU A 87 -7.40 -6.54 16.98
N GLY A 88 -7.24 -5.69 15.97
CA GLY A 88 -8.26 -5.42 14.95
C GLY A 88 -8.61 -6.66 14.14
N THR A 89 -7.61 -7.42 13.66
CA THR A 89 -7.85 -8.69 12.96
C THR A 89 -8.48 -9.74 13.86
N TRP A 90 -8.05 -9.86 15.12
CA TRP A 90 -8.68 -10.77 16.07
C TRP A 90 -10.15 -10.44 16.34
N LEU A 91 -10.48 -9.16 16.47
CA LEU A 91 -11.87 -8.72 16.63
C LEU A 91 -12.69 -8.99 15.37
N ASN A 92 -12.11 -8.74 14.18
CA ASN A 92 -12.75 -9.01 12.90
C ASN A 92 -13.09 -10.50 12.72
N ILE A 93 -12.21 -11.42 13.14
CA ILE A 93 -12.47 -12.86 13.07
C ILE A 93 -13.59 -13.29 14.04
N LYS A 94 -13.77 -12.60 15.16
CA LYS A 94 -14.79 -12.92 16.18
C LYS A 94 -16.16 -12.33 15.89
N LEU A 95 -16.22 -11.22 15.17
CA LEU A 95 -17.48 -10.64 14.73
C LEU A 95 -17.96 -11.42 13.50
N PRO A 96 -19.19 -11.96 13.49
CA PRO A 96 -19.74 -12.57 12.31
C PRO A 96 -19.99 -11.47 11.27
N THR A 97 -19.14 -11.40 10.25
CA THR A 97 -19.39 -10.66 9.00
C THR A 97 -19.50 -11.64 7.85
#